data_AF-A0A455VXW7-F1
#
_entry.id   AF-A0A455VXW7-F1
#
_cell.length_a   1.000
_cell.length_b   1.000
_cell.length_c   1.000
_cell.angle_alpha   90.00
_cell.angle_beta   90.00
_cell.angle_gamma   90.00
#
_symmetry.space_group_name_H-M   'P 1'
#
loop_
_entity.id
_entity.type
_entity.pdbx_description
1 polymer ?
#
loop_
_entity_poly.entity_id
_entity_poly.type
_entity_poly.pdbx_seq_one_letter_code
_entity_poly.pdbx_strand_id
1 'polypeptide(L)'
;MKKFLLALALLTPLAATAKESVLDHLKQSSSVICKDHAQPSQCKVAVQATMLAVYNFTSLDAGCESSSDEVKARMNNELKAQCAAAKEISDYFKSQNQ
;
A
#
# COMPACT_ATOMS: atom_id res chain seq x y z
N MET A 1 53.75 -22.83 -19.12
CA MET A 1 53.80 -21.90 -17.97
C MET A 1 52.44 -21.23 -17.84
N LYS A 2 51.88 -21.23 -16.62
CA LYS A 2 50.62 -20.60 -16.21
C LYS A 2 50.51 -19.15 -16.73
N LYS A 3 49.28 -18.69 -17.04
CA LYS A 3 48.57 -17.68 -16.23
C LYS A 3 47.26 -17.21 -16.88
N PHE A 4 46.17 -17.53 -16.18
CA PHE A 4 44.97 -16.71 -15.94
C PHE A 4 44.16 -16.20 -17.13
N LEU A 5 43.15 -17.00 -17.50
CA LEU A 5 41.89 -16.50 -18.05
C LEU A 5 41.13 -15.77 -16.94
N LEU A 6 41.26 -14.44 -16.88
CA LEU A 6 40.41 -13.58 -16.07
C LEU A 6 39.05 -13.46 -16.77
N ALA A 7 38.13 -14.35 -16.39
CA ALA A 7 36.72 -14.16 -16.65
C ALA A 7 36.26 -12.93 -15.83
N LEU A 8 36.24 -11.75 -16.45
CA LEU A 8 35.35 -10.68 -16.01
C LEU A 8 33.92 -11.16 -16.28
N ALA A 9 33.42 -12.00 -15.38
CA ALA A 9 32.00 -12.21 -15.23
C ALA A 9 31.40 -10.84 -14.97
N LEU A 10 30.60 -10.39 -15.93
CA LEU A 10 29.71 -9.26 -15.88
C LEU A 10 29.03 -9.20 -14.50
N LEU A 11 29.59 -8.41 -13.60
CA LEU A 11 28.82 -7.77 -12.55
C LEU A 11 28.05 -6.64 -13.23
N THR A 12 27.06 -7.00 -14.04
CA THR A 12 25.95 -6.09 -14.28
C THR A 12 25.32 -5.86 -12.92
N PRO A 13 25.32 -4.63 -12.39
CA PRO A 13 24.48 -4.35 -11.26
C PRO A 13 23.05 -4.60 -11.75
N LEU A 14 22.39 -5.66 -11.24
CA LEU A 14 20.94 -5.73 -11.19
C LEU A 14 20.47 -4.61 -10.24
N ALA A 15 20.68 -3.37 -10.64
CA ALA A 15 20.12 -2.20 -10.00
C ALA A 15 18.92 -1.80 -10.84
N ALA A 16 17.74 -1.92 -10.22
CA ALA A 16 16.48 -1.28 -10.61
C ALA A 16 15.61 -1.96 -11.71
N THR A 17 14.98 -3.09 -11.37
CA THR A 17 13.67 -3.48 -11.99
C THR A 17 12.52 -3.57 -10.98
N ALA A 18 12.76 -3.40 -9.67
CA ALA A 18 11.71 -3.52 -8.63
C ALA A 18 10.65 -2.40 -8.65
N LYS A 19 10.90 -1.33 -9.43
CA LYS A 19 10.01 -0.15 -9.57
C LYS A 19 9.18 -0.17 -10.85
N GLU A 20 9.11 -1.30 -11.56
CA GLU A 20 8.24 -1.54 -12.72
C GLU A 20 7.06 -2.48 -12.40
N SER A 21 6.31 -2.36 -11.32
CA SER A 21 6.32 -1.50 -10.14
C SER A 21 5.22 -2.09 -9.26
N VAL A 22 5.32 -2.04 -7.93
CA VAL A 22 4.19 -2.45 -7.06
C VAL A 22 2.85 -1.83 -7.52
N LEU A 23 2.91 -0.64 -8.11
CA LEU A 23 1.78 0.07 -8.70
C LEU A 23 1.17 -0.66 -9.91
N ASP A 24 1.93 -1.36 -10.76
CA ASP A 24 1.38 -2.08 -11.91
C ASP A 24 0.66 -3.36 -11.50
N HIS A 25 1.18 -4.08 -10.50
CA HIS A 25 0.43 -5.15 -9.83
C HIS A 25 -0.85 -4.60 -9.19
N LEU A 26 -0.78 -3.44 -8.54
CA LEU A 26 -1.95 -2.80 -7.96
C LEU A 26 -3.02 -2.47 -9.02
N LYS A 27 -2.61 -1.90 -10.17
CA LYS A 27 -3.50 -1.61 -11.31
C LYS A 27 -4.16 -2.87 -11.88
N GLN A 28 -3.43 -3.98 -11.94
CA GLN A 28 -3.93 -5.24 -12.48
C GLN A 28 -4.82 -6.02 -11.50
N SER A 29 -4.65 -5.81 -10.19
CA SER A 29 -5.32 -6.57 -9.14
C SER A 29 -6.85 -6.63 -9.30
N SER A 30 -7.52 -5.50 -9.56
CA SER A 30 -8.98 -5.46 -9.74
C SER A 30 -9.43 -6.25 -10.96
N SER A 31 -8.60 -6.31 -12.01
CA SER A 31 -8.92 -7.10 -13.21
C SER A 31 -8.77 -8.60 -12.97
N VAL A 32 -7.83 -9.02 -12.13
CA VAL A 32 -7.67 -10.41 -11.71
C VAL A 32 -8.81 -10.83 -10.79
N ILE A 33 -9.11 -10.03 -9.76
CA ILE A 33 -10.17 -10.30 -8.77
C ILE A 33 -11.54 -10.42 -9.44
N CYS A 34 -11.82 -9.57 -10.41
CA CYS A 34 -13.16 -9.46 -11.01
C CYS A 34 -13.34 -10.26 -12.30
N LYS A 35 -12.36 -11.08 -12.71
CA LYS A 35 -12.36 -11.73 -14.04
C LYS A 35 -13.62 -12.53 -14.31
N ASP A 36 -14.06 -13.31 -13.34
CA ASP A 36 -15.17 -14.25 -13.48
C ASP A 36 -16.48 -13.73 -12.82
N HIS A 37 -16.51 -12.46 -12.42
CA HIS A 37 -17.70 -11.85 -11.84
C HIS A 37 -18.78 -11.64 -12.91
N ALA A 38 -20.06 -11.88 -12.58
CA ALA A 38 -21.18 -11.71 -13.52
C ALA A 38 -21.29 -10.28 -14.09
N GLN A 39 -20.75 -9.29 -13.36
CA GLN A 39 -20.64 -7.89 -13.77
C GLN A 39 -19.21 -7.40 -13.54
N PRO A 40 -18.25 -7.67 -14.45
CA PRO A 40 -16.83 -7.40 -14.20
C PRO A 40 -16.53 -5.91 -13.98
N SER A 41 -17.20 -5.02 -14.70
CA SER A 41 -17.00 -3.57 -14.58
C SER A 41 -17.41 -3.03 -13.20
N GLN A 42 -18.58 -3.43 -12.71
CA GLN A 42 -19.09 -3.01 -11.40
C GLN A 42 -18.22 -3.55 -10.27
N CYS A 43 -17.76 -4.80 -10.37
CA CYS A 43 -16.79 -5.37 -9.45
C CYS A 43 -15.49 -4.56 -9.41
N LYS A 44 -14.92 -4.19 -10.57
CA LYS A 44 -13.68 -3.40 -10.62
C LYS A 44 -13.83 -2.04 -9.92
N VAL A 45 -14.95 -1.35 -10.15
CA VAL A 45 -15.25 -0.07 -9.49
C VAL A 45 -15.34 -0.26 -7.97
N ALA A 46 -16.04 -1.29 -7.50
CA ALA A 46 -16.17 -1.57 -6.08
C ALA A 46 -14.82 -1.90 -5.42
N VAL A 47 -13.99 -2.72 -6.06
CA VAL A 47 -12.63 -3.05 -5.58
C VAL A 47 -11.77 -1.79 -5.49
N GLN A 48 -11.75 -0.96 -6.54
CA GLN A 48 -10.96 0.28 -6.55
C GLN A 48 -11.44 1.29 -5.50
N ALA A 49 -12.75 1.46 -5.34
CA ALA A 49 -13.32 2.32 -4.31
C ALA A 49 -12.94 1.83 -2.90
N THR A 50 -12.97 0.51 -2.68
CA THR A 50 -12.55 -0.09 -1.42
C THR A 50 -11.06 0.17 -1.14
N MET A 51 -10.19 -0.06 -2.13
CA MET A 51 -8.75 0.22 -1.99
C MET A 51 -8.47 1.69 -1.64
N LEU A 52 -9.17 2.62 -2.27
CA LEU A 52 -9.05 4.05 -1.96
C LEU A 52 -9.54 4.37 -0.54
N ALA A 53 -10.66 3.78 -0.12
CA ALA A 53 -11.18 3.97 1.23
C ALA A 53 -10.18 3.48 2.29
N VAL A 54 -9.64 2.26 2.12
CA VAL A 54 -8.60 1.70 3.00
C VAL A 54 -7.38 2.62 3.05
N TYR A 55 -6.91 3.11 1.89
CA TYR A 55 -5.80 4.05 1.84
C TYR A 55 -6.09 5.33 2.64
N ASN A 56 -7.27 5.92 2.49
CA ASN A 56 -7.62 7.16 3.21
C ASN A 56 -7.63 6.97 4.72
N PHE A 57 -8.22 5.87 5.22
CA PHE A 57 -8.25 5.60 6.67
C PHE A 57 -6.85 5.28 7.23
N THR A 58 -6.07 4.46 6.53
CA THR A 58 -4.71 4.13 6.96
C THR A 58 -3.77 5.33 6.92
N SER A 59 -3.93 6.21 5.93
CA SER A 59 -3.20 7.49 5.86
C SER A 59 -3.59 8.43 7.00
N LEU A 60 -4.89 8.53 7.32
CA LEU A 60 -5.36 9.34 8.43
C LEU A 60 -4.86 8.79 9.78
N ASP A 61 -4.95 7.48 10.02
CA ASP A 61 -4.39 6.81 11.21
C ASP A 61 -2.90 7.13 11.37
N ALA A 62 -2.11 6.92 10.31
CA ALA A 62 -0.68 7.23 10.33
C ALA A 62 -0.40 8.71 10.61
N GLY A 63 -1.18 9.63 10.03
CA GLY A 63 -1.07 11.06 10.29
C GLY A 63 -1.40 11.42 11.75
N CYS A 64 -2.44 10.80 12.31
CA CYS A 64 -2.83 10.99 13.70
C CYS A 64 -1.77 10.39 14.67
N GLU A 65 -1.25 9.20 14.40
CA GLU A 65 -0.24 8.54 15.23
C GLU A 65 1.10 9.29 15.21
N SER A 66 1.55 9.73 14.03
CA SER A 66 2.82 10.44 13.84
C SER A 66 2.80 11.92 14.24
N SER A 67 1.61 12.49 14.51
CA SER A 67 1.47 13.86 15.02
C SER A 67 2.12 14.02 16.41
N SER A 68 2.74 15.17 16.64
CA SER A 68 3.30 15.50 17.96
C SER A 68 2.21 15.66 19.03
N ASP A 69 2.58 15.52 20.29
CA ASP A 69 1.65 15.69 21.42
C ASP A 69 1.03 17.09 21.44
N GLU A 70 1.78 18.10 21.02
CA GLU A 70 1.27 19.47 20.90
C GLU A 70 0.19 19.60 19.81
N VAL A 71 0.36 18.92 18.68
CA VAL A 71 -0.65 18.88 17.62
C VAL A 71 -1.88 18.11 18.09
N LYS A 72 -1.69 16.94 18.73
CA LYS A 72 -2.76 16.12 19.30
C LYS A 72 -3.57 16.87 20.37
N ALA A 73 -2.91 17.68 21.20
CA ALA A 73 -3.56 18.50 22.22
C ALA A 73 -4.48 19.57 21.61
N ARG A 74 -4.12 20.10 20.44
CA ARG A 74 -4.88 21.14 19.72
C ARG A 74 -5.99 20.59 18.82
N MET A 75 -6.08 19.27 18.63
CA MET A 75 -7.16 18.66 17.84
C MET A 75 -8.52 18.90 18.51
N ASN A 76 -9.50 19.34 17.71
CA ASN A 76 -10.87 19.42 18.16
C ASN A 76 -11.49 18.01 18.36
N ASN A 77 -12.66 17.95 18.98
CA ASN A 77 -13.31 16.67 19.29
C ASN A 77 -13.69 15.87 18.04
N GLU A 78 -14.04 16.56 16.95
CA GLU A 78 -14.39 15.92 15.68
C GLU A 78 -13.18 15.21 15.07
N LEU A 79 -12.04 15.89 14.99
CA LEU A 79 -10.80 15.31 14.46
C LEU A 79 -10.29 14.18 15.35
N LYS A 80 -10.42 14.28 16.68
CA LYS A 80 -10.10 13.18 17.60
C LYS A 80 -10.97 11.94 17.33
N ALA A 81 -12.27 12.13 17.11
CA ALA A 81 -13.18 11.04 16.76
C ALA A 81 -12.83 10.43 15.40
N GLN A 82 -12.48 11.25 14.41
CA GLN A 82 -12.02 10.77 13.10
C GLN A 82 -10.72 9.96 13.20
N CYS A 83 -9.75 10.40 14.00
CA CYS A 83 -8.52 9.66 14.27
C CYS A 83 -8.80 8.31 14.96
N ALA A 84 -9.70 8.28 15.94
CA ALA A 84 -10.08 7.03 16.63
C ALA A 84 -10.76 6.04 15.69
N ALA A 85 -11.69 6.52 14.84
CA ALA A 85 -12.34 5.68 13.84
C ALA A 85 -11.34 5.17 12.77
N ALA A 86 -10.43 6.04 12.30
CA ALA A 86 -9.39 5.66 11.36
C ALA A 86 -8.46 4.59 11.94
N LYS A 87 -8.14 4.68 13.24
CA LYS A 87 -7.37 3.67 13.97
C LYS A 87 -8.08 2.34 14.03
N GLU A 88 -9.35 2.32 14.45
CA GLU A 88 -10.15 1.09 14.53
C GLU A 88 -10.23 0.38 13.18
N ILE A 89 -10.50 1.13 12.11
CA ILE A 89 -10.57 0.61 10.74
C ILE A 89 -9.20 0.08 10.29
N SER A 90 -8.12 0.81 10.57
CA SER A 90 -6.77 0.40 10.21
C SER A 90 -6.34 -0.86 10.96
N ASP A 91 -6.65 -0.95 12.25
CA ASP A 91 -6.35 -2.12 13.08
C ASP A 91 -7.13 -3.35 12.61
N TYR A 92 -8.39 -3.18 12.21
CA TYR A 92 -9.16 -4.24 11.53
C TYR A 92 -8.42 -4.75 10.29
N PHE A 93 -8.04 -3.88 9.34
CA PHE A 93 -7.35 -4.32 8.12
C PHE A 93 -5.96 -4.90 8.36
N LYS A 94 -5.22 -4.39 9.36
CA LYS A 94 -3.94 -4.97 9.79
C LYS A 94 -4.14 -6.40 10.32
N SER A 95 -5.19 -6.66 11.10
CA SER A 95 -5.49 -7.99 11.65
C SER A 95 -5.81 -9.05 10.61
N GLN A 96 -6.32 -8.67 9.43
CA GLN A 96 -6.67 -9.62 8.36
C GLN A 96 -5.44 -10.14 7.59
N ASN A 97 -4.27 -9.55 7.80
CA ASN A 97 -3.02 -9.90 7.11
C ASN A 97 -1.98 -10.58 8.04
N GLN A 98 -2.39 -10.99 9.25
CA GLN A 98 -1.58 -11.72 10.23
C GLN A 98 -1.95 -13.20 10.23
#